data_AF-A0A363D4K5-F1
#
_entry.id   AF-A0A363D4K5-F1
#
_cell.length_a   1.000
_cell.length_b   1.000
_cell.length_c   1.000
_cell.angle_alpha   90.00
_cell.angle_beta   90.00
_cell.angle_gamma   90.00
#
_symmetry.space_group_name_H-M   'P 1'
#
loop_
_entity.id
_entity.type
_entity.pdbx_description
1 polymer ?
#
loop_
_entity_poly.entity_id
_entity_poly.type
_entity_poly.pdbx_seq_one_letter_code
_entity_poly.pdbx_strand_id
1 'polypeptide(L)'
;MSEYLDELEDSEKTRIPAPEDFFLKTQLYKKFKIDRDNENDIDRVIEIEFFNGAISCYCPECKATRTFRNDLIKNKSLSTKTTPHNYINDFNEEEYDKLEEVKSVIAFMKEIEIRENRTFILEFYCTHNHDHRIYFIFTIQNSFIQKSGQFPTLLDLEDNTEINKYKKELGSDEGRNYHKAIGLASHGVGAGSYVYLRRIFEGFIYEAKDKAIKDGVIAEDDFVPKKMDERIELLRDYLPIILVEHKEYYSVVSKGIHELSEDECLTHFNILKMGIEVILDEKIEARKREEKRNTFKIGINETHKKVK
;
A
#
# COMPACT_ATOMS: atom_id res chain seq x y z
N MET A 1 -32.66 -22.74 12.36
CA MET A 1 -32.39 -22.05 13.64
C MET A 1 -30.92 -21.65 13.73
N SER A 2 -29.96 -22.53 13.38
CA SER A 2 -28.55 -22.15 13.17
C SER A 2 -28.38 -21.14 12.03
N GLU A 3 -28.87 -21.44 10.82
CA GLU A 3 -28.76 -20.54 9.66
C GLU A 3 -29.46 -19.17 9.86
N TYR A 4 -30.54 -19.12 10.64
CA TYR A 4 -31.26 -17.88 10.96
C TYR A 4 -30.54 -17.04 12.02
N LEU A 5 -29.78 -17.69 12.92
CA LEU A 5 -28.92 -17.02 13.89
C LEU A 5 -27.63 -16.52 13.23
N ASP A 6 -27.08 -17.29 12.28
CA ASP A 6 -25.93 -16.88 11.45
C ASP A 6 -26.29 -15.68 10.55
N GLU A 7 -27.50 -15.63 9.98
CA GLU A 7 -28.01 -14.46 9.22
C GLU A 7 -28.24 -13.22 10.10
N LEU A 8 -28.67 -13.39 11.36
CA LEU A 8 -28.81 -12.30 12.31
C LEU A 8 -27.45 -11.76 12.76
N GLU A 9 -26.46 -12.62 13.02
CA GLU A 9 -25.09 -12.22 13.36
C GLU A 9 -24.35 -11.51 12.22
N ASP A 10 -24.69 -11.80 10.96
CA ASP A 10 -24.09 -11.15 9.78
C ASP A 10 -24.79 -9.82 9.42
N SER A 11 -26.04 -9.65 9.86
CA SER A 11 -26.81 -8.40 9.67
C SER A 11 -26.34 -7.24 10.56
N GLU A 12 -25.75 -7.55 11.71
CA GLU A 12 -25.22 -6.55 12.65
C GLU A 12 -23.78 -6.13 12.30
N LYS A 13 -22.98 -6.94 11.60
CA LYS A 13 -21.57 -6.60 11.33
C LYS A 13 -21.43 -5.43 10.34
N THR A 14 -20.77 -4.35 10.79
CA THR A 14 -20.44 -3.24 9.90
C THR A 14 -19.48 -3.68 8.79
N ARG A 15 -19.77 -3.25 7.55
CA ARG A 15 -18.87 -3.45 6.40
C ARG A 15 -17.85 -2.31 6.24
N ILE A 16 -17.98 -1.27 7.07
CA ILE A 16 -17.09 -0.11 7.06
C ILE A 16 -15.80 -0.49 7.82
N PRO A 17 -14.60 -0.29 7.24
CA PRO A 17 -13.34 -0.66 7.89
C PRO A 17 -13.15 0.08 9.22
N ALA A 18 -12.39 -0.52 10.14
CA ALA A 18 -11.95 0.18 11.35
C ALA A 18 -11.13 1.42 10.99
N PRO A 19 -11.05 2.45 11.85
CA PRO A 19 -10.39 3.71 11.50
C PRO A 19 -8.98 3.53 10.94
N GLU A 20 -8.10 2.77 11.62
CA GLU A 20 -6.74 2.52 11.16
C GLU A 20 -6.69 1.86 9.77
N ASP A 21 -7.56 0.88 9.52
CA ASP A 21 -7.66 0.20 8.23
C ASP A 21 -8.22 1.14 7.15
N PHE A 22 -9.14 2.04 7.51
CA PHE A 22 -9.64 3.06 6.60
C PHE A 22 -8.53 4.08 6.24
N PHE A 23 -7.73 4.47 7.22
CA PHE A 23 -6.64 5.41 7.04
C PHE A 23 -5.51 4.81 6.19
N LEU A 24 -5.02 3.64 6.58
CA LEU A 24 -3.74 3.08 6.12
C LEU A 24 -3.85 1.91 5.16
N LYS A 25 -5.03 1.34 4.93
CA LYS A 25 -5.20 0.18 4.02
C LYS A 25 -6.26 0.41 2.94
N THR A 26 -7.21 1.30 3.18
CA THR A 26 -8.30 1.56 2.25
C THR A 26 -7.86 2.51 1.14
N GLN A 27 -8.26 2.19 -0.09
CA GLN A 27 -7.93 2.95 -1.29
C GLN A 27 -8.79 4.22 -1.39
N LEU A 28 -8.30 5.21 -2.14
CA LEU A 28 -9.12 6.38 -2.46
C LEU A 28 -10.36 5.98 -3.28
N TYR A 29 -11.49 6.64 -3.01
CA TYR A 29 -12.77 6.47 -3.69
C TYR A 29 -13.45 5.10 -3.55
N LYS A 30 -12.88 4.16 -2.79
CA LYS A 30 -13.60 2.95 -2.40
C LYS A 30 -14.79 3.34 -1.52
N LYS A 31 -15.99 2.99 -1.96
CA LYS A 31 -17.26 3.35 -1.32
C LYS A 31 -17.71 2.24 -0.38
N PHE A 32 -18.13 2.61 0.82
CA PHE A 32 -18.80 1.73 1.77
C PHE A 32 -20.21 2.24 1.99
N LYS A 33 -21.20 1.37 1.78
CA LYS A 33 -22.60 1.70 2.05
C LYS A 33 -22.76 1.82 3.56
N ILE A 34 -23.48 2.87 3.97
CA ILE A 34 -23.91 3.08 5.35
C ILE A 34 -25.35 2.59 5.42
N ASP A 35 -25.57 1.47 6.09
CA ASP A 35 -26.91 1.04 6.46
C ASP A 35 -27.39 1.86 7.67
N ARG A 36 -28.44 2.65 7.47
CA ARG A 36 -28.93 3.60 8.48
C ARG A 36 -29.71 2.91 9.59
N ASP A 37 -30.12 1.68 9.36
CA ASP A 37 -30.82 0.88 10.36
C ASP A 37 -29.84 -0.01 11.15
N ASN A 38 -28.56 -0.03 10.76
CA ASN A 38 -27.49 -0.76 11.46
C ASN A 38 -26.69 0.19 12.38
N GLU A 39 -26.87 0.06 13.70
CA GLU A 39 -26.16 0.88 14.69
C GLU A 39 -24.63 0.78 14.58
N ASN A 40 -24.08 -0.36 14.16
CA ASN A 40 -22.63 -0.53 14.02
C ASN A 40 -22.04 0.27 12.85
N ASP A 41 -22.79 0.44 11.75
CA ASP A 41 -22.36 1.31 10.64
C ASP A 41 -22.32 2.78 11.09
N ILE A 42 -23.33 3.18 11.88
CA ILE A 42 -23.42 4.52 12.46
C ILE A 42 -22.25 4.79 13.40
N ASP A 43 -22.04 3.89 14.35
CA ASP A 43 -20.97 3.99 15.34
C ASP A 43 -19.61 4.04 14.65
N ARG A 44 -19.41 3.26 13.58
CA ARG A 44 -18.17 3.28 12.80
C ARG A 44 -17.94 4.60 12.08
N VAL A 45 -18.98 5.23 11.51
CA VAL A 45 -18.86 6.55 10.88
C VAL A 45 -18.47 7.62 11.92
N ILE A 46 -19.11 7.60 13.09
CA ILE A 46 -18.79 8.52 14.20
C ILE A 46 -17.35 8.29 14.69
N GLU A 47 -16.94 7.03 14.85
CA GLU A 47 -15.57 6.66 15.25
C GLU A 47 -14.51 7.22 14.29
N ILE A 48 -14.80 7.21 12.99
CA ILE A 48 -13.91 7.76 11.96
C ILE A 48 -13.89 9.28 12.01
N GLU A 49 -15.05 9.94 12.01
CA GLU A 49 -15.16 11.40 11.94
C GLU A 49 -14.61 12.10 13.19
N PHE A 50 -14.84 11.51 14.36
CA PHE A 50 -14.39 12.02 15.65
C PHE A 50 -13.17 11.26 16.18
N PHE A 51 -12.41 10.61 15.29
CA PHE A 51 -11.23 9.84 15.66
C PHE A 51 -10.26 10.69 16.49
N ASN A 52 -10.08 10.31 17.75
CA ASN A 52 -9.16 10.97 18.68
C ASN A 52 -8.18 9.94 19.22
N GLY A 53 -7.12 9.70 18.45
CA GLY A 53 -6.16 8.66 18.76
C GLY A 53 -4.84 8.88 18.05
N ALA A 54 -4.07 7.80 17.96
CA ALA A 54 -2.80 7.78 17.27
C ALA A 54 -2.76 6.62 16.29
N ILE A 55 -2.06 6.82 15.17
CA ILE A 55 -1.75 5.77 14.21
C ILE A 55 -0.24 5.61 14.09
N SER A 56 0.21 4.40 13.79
CA SER A 56 1.62 4.11 13.53
C SER A 56 1.81 3.85 12.04
N CYS A 57 2.60 4.68 11.37
CA CYS A 57 2.92 4.52 9.95
C CYS A 57 4.30 5.11 9.63
N TYR A 58 4.80 4.88 8.41
CA TYR A 58 6.07 5.43 7.96
C TYR A 58 5.94 6.94 7.74
N CYS A 59 6.88 7.70 8.30
CA CYS A 59 6.98 9.12 8.07
C CYS A 59 8.02 9.37 6.96
N PRO A 60 7.63 9.91 5.78
CA PRO A 60 8.56 10.13 4.66
C PRO A 60 9.64 11.17 4.97
N GLU A 61 9.34 12.12 5.87
CA GLU A 61 10.27 13.16 6.30
C GLU A 61 11.27 12.66 7.35
N CYS A 62 10.81 11.90 8.36
CA CYS A 62 11.69 11.27 9.35
C CYS A 62 12.45 10.04 8.81
N LYS A 63 11.96 9.44 7.72
CA LYS A 63 12.46 8.19 7.14
C LYS A 63 12.44 7.00 8.10
N ALA A 64 11.40 6.92 8.91
CA ALA A 64 11.20 5.85 9.88
C ALA A 64 9.71 5.73 10.23
N THR A 65 9.32 4.57 10.73
CA THR A 65 8.01 4.37 11.37
C THR A 65 7.90 5.27 12.60
N ARG A 66 6.80 6.03 12.65
CA ARG A 66 6.50 7.02 13.69
C ARG A 66 5.05 6.95 14.08
N THR A 67 4.78 7.42 15.29
CA THR A 67 3.42 7.61 15.80
C THR A 67 2.94 9.00 15.39
N PHE A 68 1.79 9.04 14.73
CA PHE A 68 1.07 10.25 14.34
C PHE A 68 -0.18 10.38 15.21
N ARG A 69 -0.38 11.53 15.85
CA ARG A 69 -1.55 11.80 16.70
C ARG A 69 -2.54 12.70 15.98
N ASN A 70 -3.83 12.39 16.10
CA ASN A 70 -4.91 13.31 15.82
C ASN A 70 -5.17 14.13 17.09
N ASP A 71 -5.30 15.46 16.97
CA ASP A 71 -5.67 16.32 18.08
C ASP A 71 -6.88 17.15 17.65
N LEU A 72 -8.06 16.75 18.15
CA LEU A 72 -9.34 17.40 17.88
C LEU A 72 -9.33 18.91 18.20
N ILE A 73 -8.49 19.35 19.15
CA ILE A 73 -8.42 20.76 19.56
C ILE A 73 -7.69 21.60 18.51
N LYS A 74 -6.69 21.04 17.82
CA LYS A 74 -5.94 21.71 16.73
C LYS A 74 -6.60 21.58 15.36
N ASN A 75 -7.42 20.56 15.14
CA ASN A 75 -8.22 20.38 13.93
C ASN A 75 -9.33 21.46 13.73
N LYS A 76 -9.56 22.33 14.73
CA LYS A 76 -10.51 23.46 14.64
C LYS A 76 -10.18 24.49 13.54
N SER A 77 -8.98 24.51 12.96
CA SER A 77 -8.52 25.64 12.12
C SER A 77 -8.77 25.51 10.61
N LEU A 78 -9.28 24.40 10.10
CA LEU A 78 -9.64 24.27 8.67
C LEU A 78 -11.16 24.35 8.49
N SER A 79 -11.68 25.53 8.83
CA SER A 79 -12.98 26.03 8.35
C SER A 79 -12.98 26.08 6.82
N THR A 80 -13.29 24.96 6.16
CA THR A 80 -13.90 25.04 4.84
C THR A 80 -15.31 25.59 5.03
N LYS A 81 -15.73 26.52 4.16
CA LYS A 81 -17.10 27.07 4.12
C LYS A 81 -18.16 26.05 3.70
N THR A 82 -17.99 24.79 4.07
CA THR A 82 -19.06 23.83 4.35
C THR A 82 -19.16 23.85 5.87
N THR A 83 -19.98 24.75 6.42
CA THR A 83 -20.15 24.93 7.87
C THR A 83 -20.05 23.59 8.61
N PRO A 84 -18.91 23.28 9.29
CA PRO A 84 -19.04 22.51 10.51
C PRO A 84 -19.96 23.39 11.36
N HIS A 85 -21.05 22.83 11.89
CA HIS A 85 -21.95 23.56 12.77
C HIS A 85 -21.12 24.51 13.63
N ASN A 86 -21.40 25.82 13.51
CA ASN A 86 -20.76 26.84 14.32
C ASN A 86 -20.81 26.31 15.75
N TYR A 87 -19.64 25.89 16.25
CA TYR A 87 -19.48 25.66 17.66
C TYR A 87 -19.84 27.01 18.27
N ILE A 88 -20.95 27.04 18.99
CA ILE A 88 -21.32 28.16 19.83
C ILE A 88 -20.13 28.31 20.78
N ASN A 89 -19.31 29.32 20.52
CA ASN A 89 -18.27 29.81 21.41
C ASN A 89 -19.00 30.42 22.60
N ASP A 90 -19.43 29.58 23.53
CA ASP A 90 -19.94 30.02 24.82
C ASP A 90 -19.74 28.90 25.84
N PHE A 91 -18.49 28.45 25.98
CA PHE A 91 -18.12 27.54 27.06
C PHE A 91 -16.86 28.06 27.74
N ASN A 92 -17.08 28.69 28.90
CA ASN A 92 -16.06 29.08 29.86
C ASN A 92 -15.26 27.85 30.32
N GLU A 93 -13.98 28.06 30.55
CA GLU A 93 -12.93 27.05 30.67
C GLU A 93 -12.88 26.33 32.04
N GLU A 94 -13.97 26.33 32.81
CA GLU A 94 -13.98 25.72 34.15
C GLU A 94 -15.05 24.62 34.29
N GLU A 95 -14.57 23.46 34.74
CA GLU A 95 -15.30 22.25 35.18
C GLU A 95 -16.00 21.40 34.10
N TYR A 96 -15.38 20.31 33.68
CA TYR A 96 -16.10 19.19 33.06
C TYR A 96 -15.62 17.83 33.55
N ASP A 97 -16.37 17.27 34.47
CA ASP A 97 -16.45 15.83 34.74
C ASP A 97 -17.93 15.45 34.69
N LYS A 98 -18.42 14.96 33.53
CA LYS A 98 -19.78 14.41 33.34
C LYS A 98 -19.88 13.60 32.04
N LEU A 99 -19.63 12.30 32.16
CA LEU A 99 -19.72 11.29 31.10
C LEU A 99 -21.15 11.15 30.50
N GLU A 100 -22.19 11.62 31.20
CA GLU A 100 -23.61 11.52 30.77
C GLU A 100 -24.01 12.58 29.74
N GLU A 101 -23.46 13.80 29.80
CA GLU A 101 -23.77 14.87 28.84
C GLU A 101 -23.13 14.58 27.47
N VAL A 102 -21.92 14.01 27.46
CA VAL A 102 -21.26 13.51 26.24
C VAL A 102 -22.11 12.45 25.52
N LYS A 103 -22.76 11.55 26.27
CA LYS A 103 -23.67 10.54 25.69
C LYS A 103 -24.91 11.15 25.04
N SER A 104 -25.48 12.21 25.64
CA SER A 104 -26.64 12.91 25.08
C SER A 104 -26.30 13.70 23.80
N VAL A 105 -25.09 14.28 23.74
CA VAL A 105 -24.56 14.94 22.54
C VAL A 105 -24.30 13.92 21.44
N ILE A 106 -23.69 12.77 21.75
CA ILE A 106 -23.48 11.67 20.79
C ILE A 106 -24.82 11.12 20.27
N ALA A 107 -25.83 10.96 21.13
CA ALA A 107 -27.15 10.51 20.72
C ALA A 107 -27.87 11.52 19.79
N PHE A 108 -27.71 12.82 20.05
CA PHE A 108 -28.24 13.88 19.20
C PHE A 108 -27.48 13.97 17.85
N MET A 109 -26.16 13.75 17.86
CA MET A 109 -25.32 13.66 16.66
C MET A 109 -25.69 12.44 15.80
N LYS A 110 -25.97 11.29 16.41
CA LYS A 110 -26.48 10.09 15.71
C LYS A 110 -27.72 10.39 14.86
N GLU A 111 -28.67 11.21 15.32
CA GLU A 111 -29.88 11.49 14.53
C GLU A 111 -29.71 12.53 13.41
N ILE A 112 -28.79 13.49 13.55
CA ILE A 112 -28.62 14.63 12.63
C ILE A 112 -27.52 14.36 11.59
N GLU A 113 -26.39 13.78 11.99
CA GLU A 113 -25.21 13.68 11.12
C GLU A 113 -25.34 12.60 10.04
N ILE A 114 -26.04 11.48 10.23
CA ILE A 114 -26.06 10.42 9.19
C ILE A 114 -26.82 10.84 7.91
N ARG A 115 -27.62 11.91 7.97
CA ARG A 115 -28.56 12.28 6.91
C ARG A 115 -27.97 13.23 5.86
N GLU A 116 -26.95 14.00 6.21
CA GLU A 116 -26.46 15.08 5.34
C GLU A 116 -25.17 14.72 4.61
N ASN A 117 -25.16 15.03 3.31
CA ASN A 117 -23.97 14.93 2.49
C ASN A 117 -22.91 15.90 3.01
N ARG A 118 -21.73 15.41 3.38
CA ARG A 118 -20.64 16.27 3.90
C ARG A 118 -19.26 15.74 3.54
N THR A 119 -18.27 16.60 3.74
CA THR A 119 -16.85 16.27 3.62
C THR A 119 -16.14 16.77 4.88
N PHE A 120 -15.26 15.94 5.44
CA PHE A 120 -14.45 16.28 6.60
C PHE A 120 -13.00 15.85 6.40
N ILE A 121 -12.09 16.47 7.16
CA ILE A 121 -10.65 16.25 7.08
C ILE A 121 -10.14 15.87 8.46
N LEU A 122 -9.34 14.81 8.55
CA LEU A 122 -8.59 14.46 9.73
C LEU A 122 -7.12 14.80 9.52
N GLU A 123 -6.60 15.73 10.32
CA GLU A 123 -5.17 16.03 10.37
C GLU A 123 -4.49 15.26 11.50
N PHE A 124 -3.33 14.70 11.18
CA PHE A 124 -2.43 14.07 12.13
C PHE A 124 -1.04 14.70 12.07
N TYR A 125 -0.37 14.79 13.21
CA TYR A 125 1.01 15.26 13.30
C TYR A 125 1.94 14.17 13.85
N CYS A 126 3.15 14.11 13.33
CA CYS A 126 4.18 13.21 13.84
C CYS A 126 4.58 13.64 15.25
N THR A 127 4.57 12.72 16.21
CA THR A 127 4.96 12.98 17.61
C THR A 127 6.44 13.34 17.78
N HIS A 128 7.27 13.05 16.77
CA HIS A 128 8.70 13.41 16.78
C HIS A 128 8.98 14.80 16.21
N ASN A 129 8.22 15.22 15.20
CA ASN A 129 8.26 16.57 14.66
C ASN A 129 6.85 16.98 14.22
N HIS A 130 6.29 17.98 14.91
CA HIS A 130 4.92 18.42 14.67
C HIS A 130 4.73 19.15 13.34
N ASP A 131 5.80 19.45 12.58
CA ASP A 131 5.67 20.01 11.22
C ASP A 131 5.32 18.94 10.17
N HIS A 132 5.61 17.66 10.44
CA HIS A 132 5.28 16.58 9.52
C HIS A 132 3.80 16.20 9.68
N ARG A 133 3.02 16.35 8.61
CA ARG A 133 1.56 16.20 8.64
C ARG A 133 1.05 15.10 7.73
N ILE A 134 -0.01 14.44 8.18
CA ILE A 134 -0.84 13.53 7.37
C ILE A 134 -2.26 14.06 7.38
N TYR A 135 -2.90 14.06 6.22
CA TYR A 135 -4.28 14.45 6.03
C TYR A 135 -5.05 13.28 5.39
N PHE A 136 -6.22 12.97 5.94
CA PHE A 136 -7.21 12.12 5.29
C PHE A 136 -8.49 12.90 5.07
N ILE A 137 -9.03 12.87 3.86
CA ILE A 137 -10.25 13.57 3.47
C ILE A 137 -11.32 12.52 3.22
N PHE A 138 -12.46 12.66 3.86
CA PHE A 138 -13.60 11.76 3.74
C PHE A 138 -14.80 12.50 3.19
N THR A 139 -15.61 11.79 2.41
CA THR A 139 -16.87 12.31 1.88
C THR A 139 -17.97 11.29 2.17
N ILE A 140 -19.06 11.79 2.76
CA ILE A 140 -20.31 11.07 2.93
C ILE A 140 -21.30 11.64 1.91
N GLN A 141 -21.75 10.80 0.97
CA GLN A 141 -22.75 11.18 -0.02
C GLN A 141 -23.68 10.02 -0.33
N ASN A 142 -24.99 10.29 -0.37
CA ASN A 142 -26.02 9.31 -0.77
C ASN A 142 -25.95 8.00 0.05
N SER A 143 -25.71 8.09 1.36
CA SER A 143 -25.50 6.93 2.25
C SER A 143 -24.27 6.08 1.92
N PHE A 144 -23.22 6.68 1.35
CA PHE A 144 -21.91 6.06 1.21
C PHE A 144 -20.85 6.92 1.88
N ILE A 145 -19.93 6.29 2.59
CA ILE A 145 -18.67 6.90 3.04
C ILE A 145 -17.53 6.44 2.12
N GLN A 146 -16.62 7.37 1.80
CA GLN A 146 -15.38 7.05 1.08
C GLN A 146 -14.25 7.97 1.53
N LYS A 147 -13.01 7.49 1.45
CA LYS A 147 -11.81 8.33 1.54
C LYS A 147 -11.61 9.02 0.19
N SER A 148 -11.91 10.31 0.08
CA SER A 148 -11.88 11.08 -1.18
C SER A 148 -10.53 11.76 -1.45
N GLY A 149 -9.65 11.83 -0.45
CA GLY A 149 -8.29 12.35 -0.63
C GLY A 149 -7.36 12.00 0.52
N GLN A 150 -6.05 12.12 0.30
CA GLN A 150 -5.03 12.01 1.34
C GLN A 150 -3.73 12.71 0.96
N PHE A 151 -2.95 13.08 1.98
CA PHE A 151 -1.54 13.48 1.85
C PHE A 151 -0.76 12.96 3.06
N PRO A 152 0.44 12.37 2.88
CA PRO A 152 1.05 11.96 1.62
C PRO A 152 0.33 10.73 1.01
N THR A 153 0.87 10.15 -0.06
CA THR A 153 0.23 8.98 -0.71
C THR A 153 0.24 7.76 0.19
N LEU A 154 -0.59 6.74 -0.09
CA LEU A 154 -0.63 5.54 0.75
C LEU A 154 0.71 4.82 0.76
N LEU A 155 1.34 4.77 -0.42
CA LEU A 155 2.70 4.28 -0.59
C LEU A 155 3.69 5.02 0.31
N ASP A 156 3.62 6.35 0.42
CA ASP A 156 4.53 7.13 1.26
C ASP A 156 4.35 6.87 2.76
N LEU A 157 3.21 6.33 3.18
CA LEU A 157 2.90 5.96 4.57
C LEU A 157 3.25 4.51 4.89
N GLU A 158 3.53 3.69 3.88
CA GLU A 158 4.05 2.33 4.04
C GLU A 158 5.56 2.38 4.27
N ASP A 159 6.05 1.50 5.15
CA ASP A 159 7.48 1.33 5.36
C ASP A 159 8.10 0.66 4.13
N ASN A 160 8.52 1.50 3.18
CA ASN A 160 9.16 1.08 1.93
C ASN A 160 10.66 0.80 2.09
N THR A 161 11.14 0.46 3.28
CA THR A 161 12.50 -0.05 3.48
C THR A 161 12.79 -1.24 2.55
N GLU A 162 11.80 -2.10 2.31
CA GLU A 162 11.88 -3.18 1.32
C GLU A 162 12.09 -2.64 -0.11
N ILE A 163 11.43 -1.55 -0.51
CA ILE A 163 11.68 -0.98 -1.85
C ILE A 163 13.09 -0.39 -1.96
N ASN A 164 13.58 0.24 -0.88
CA ASN A 164 14.94 0.77 -0.85
C ASN A 164 16.00 -0.36 -0.91
N LYS A 165 15.70 -1.55 -0.37
CA LYS A 165 16.52 -2.76 -0.51
C LYS A 165 16.64 -3.18 -1.98
N TYR A 166 15.55 -3.13 -2.74
CA TYR A 166 15.51 -3.56 -4.13
C TYR A 166 15.97 -2.52 -5.15
N LYS A 167 16.03 -1.23 -4.80
CA LYS A 167 16.44 -0.13 -5.70
C LYS A 167 17.75 -0.41 -6.45
N LYS A 168 18.73 -1.06 -5.80
CA LYS A 168 20.01 -1.38 -6.44
C LYS A 168 19.89 -2.43 -7.54
N GLU A 169 19.05 -3.46 -7.36
CA GLU A 169 18.89 -4.54 -8.35
C GLU A 169 17.92 -4.18 -9.47
N LEU A 170 16.87 -3.41 -9.16
CA LEU A 170 15.88 -2.98 -10.15
C LEU A 170 16.42 -1.88 -11.09
N GLY A 171 17.42 -1.11 -10.64
CA GLY A 171 17.81 0.11 -11.33
C GLY A 171 16.72 1.19 -11.32
N SER A 172 16.94 2.28 -12.05
CA SER A 172 16.03 3.43 -12.06
C SER A 172 14.68 3.15 -12.71
N ASP A 173 14.66 2.28 -13.73
CA ASP A 173 13.49 2.10 -14.59
C ASP A 173 12.55 1.06 -14.01
N GLU A 174 13.07 -0.12 -13.61
CA GLU A 174 12.23 -1.12 -12.95
C GLU A 174 11.86 -0.73 -11.53
N GLY A 175 12.66 0.08 -10.84
CA GLY A 175 12.28 0.66 -9.55
C GLY A 175 11.05 1.57 -9.66
N ARG A 176 10.97 2.37 -10.74
CA ARG A 176 9.79 3.18 -11.05
C ARG A 176 8.60 2.32 -11.42
N ASN A 177 8.80 1.26 -12.20
CA ASN A 177 7.72 0.33 -12.53
C ASN A 177 7.17 -0.36 -11.26
N TYR A 178 8.04 -0.75 -10.33
CA TYR A 178 7.64 -1.37 -9.07
C TYR A 178 6.80 -0.43 -8.21
N HIS A 179 7.24 0.83 -8.05
CA HIS A 179 6.44 1.87 -7.38
C HIS A 179 5.08 2.08 -8.05
N LYS A 180 5.05 2.13 -9.38
CA LYS A 180 3.79 2.32 -10.12
C LYS A 180 2.86 1.12 -9.95
N ALA A 181 3.38 -0.11 -9.93
CA ALA A 181 2.57 -1.30 -9.69
C ALA A 181 1.85 -1.21 -8.34
N ILE A 182 2.61 -0.92 -7.26
CA ILE A 182 2.06 -0.78 -5.90
C ILE A 182 1.09 0.39 -5.83
N GLY A 183 1.46 1.56 -6.38
CA GLY A 183 0.60 2.74 -6.40
C GLY A 183 -0.73 2.49 -7.12
N LEU A 184 -0.71 1.84 -8.28
CA LEU A 184 -1.92 1.51 -9.03
C LEU A 184 -2.82 0.52 -8.29
N ALA A 185 -2.23 -0.53 -7.72
CA ALA A 185 -2.98 -1.47 -6.89
C ALA A 185 -3.60 -0.75 -5.68
N SER A 186 -2.87 0.17 -5.03
CA SER A 186 -3.37 0.99 -3.91
C SER A 186 -4.48 1.98 -4.31
N HIS A 187 -4.65 2.25 -5.60
CA HIS A 187 -5.72 3.09 -6.15
C HIS A 187 -6.83 2.27 -6.84
N GLY A 188 -6.84 0.95 -6.67
CA GLY A 188 -7.89 0.09 -7.20
C GLY A 188 -7.76 -0.21 -8.69
N VAL A 189 -6.58 0.04 -9.27
CA VAL A 189 -6.27 -0.24 -10.67
C VAL A 189 -5.42 -1.51 -10.73
N GLY A 190 -6.09 -2.66 -10.63
CA GLY A 190 -5.52 -4.00 -10.67
C GLY A 190 -4.88 -4.34 -12.01
N ALA A 191 -5.59 -4.25 -13.14
CA ALA A 191 -5.04 -4.58 -14.45
C ALA A 191 -3.84 -3.69 -14.81
N GLY A 192 -3.93 -2.40 -14.46
CA GLY A 192 -2.82 -1.46 -14.60
C GLY A 192 -1.60 -1.85 -13.76
N SER A 193 -1.79 -2.34 -12.53
CA SER A 193 -0.68 -2.83 -11.69
C SER A 193 0.04 -4.03 -12.33
N TYR A 194 -0.69 -4.93 -12.99
CA TYR A 194 -0.14 -6.12 -13.65
C TYR A 194 0.72 -5.76 -14.87
N VAL A 195 0.38 -4.69 -15.59
CA VAL A 195 1.23 -4.18 -16.69
C VAL A 195 2.64 -3.88 -16.18
N TYR A 196 2.76 -3.28 -15.00
CA TYR A 196 4.06 -2.95 -14.43
C TYR A 196 4.77 -4.17 -13.84
N LEU A 197 4.06 -5.10 -13.19
CA LEU A 197 4.63 -6.37 -12.75
C LEU A 197 5.19 -7.19 -13.92
N ARG A 198 4.47 -7.22 -15.04
CA ARG A 198 4.92 -7.87 -16.28
C ARG A 198 6.16 -7.19 -16.85
N ARG A 199 6.22 -5.86 -16.89
CA ARG A 199 7.41 -5.12 -17.36
C ARG A 199 8.66 -5.46 -16.54
N ILE A 200 8.53 -5.49 -15.21
CA ILE A 200 9.65 -5.84 -14.32
C ILE A 200 10.12 -7.27 -14.60
N PHE A 201 9.18 -8.20 -14.73
CA PHE A 201 9.51 -9.59 -15.06
C PHE A 201 10.23 -9.70 -16.41
N GLU A 202 9.70 -9.07 -17.47
CA GLU A 202 10.33 -9.02 -18.78
C GLU A 202 11.73 -8.39 -18.72
N GLY A 203 11.89 -7.33 -17.91
CA GLY A 203 13.17 -6.68 -17.67
C GLY A 203 14.24 -7.64 -17.14
N PHE A 204 13.88 -8.56 -16.25
CA PHE A 204 14.81 -9.61 -15.77
C PHE A 204 15.27 -10.53 -16.91
N ILE A 205 14.37 -10.88 -17.83
CA ILE A 205 14.70 -11.74 -18.98
C ILE A 205 15.61 -10.99 -19.95
N TYR A 206 15.33 -9.72 -20.25
CA TYR A 206 16.17 -8.93 -21.14
C TYR A 206 17.55 -8.66 -20.55
N GLU A 207 17.66 -8.43 -19.23
CA GLU A 207 18.96 -8.31 -18.57
C GLU A 207 19.77 -9.63 -18.66
N ALA A 208 19.12 -10.78 -18.47
CA ALA A 208 19.75 -12.08 -18.64
C ALA A 208 20.16 -12.33 -20.10
N LYS A 209 19.33 -11.92 -21.06
CA LYS A 209 19.66 -11.95 -22.50
C LYS A 209 20.94 -11.17 -22.77
N ASP A 210 21.03 -9.94 -22.30
CA ASP A 210 22.18 -9.06 -22.55
C ASP A 210 23.47 -9.64 -21.93
N LYS A 211 23.37 -10.29 -20.77
CA LYS A 211 24.49 -11.04 -20.16
C LYS A 211 24.91 -12.24 -21.00
N ALA A 212 23.96 -13.08 -21.42
CA ALA A 212 24.25 -14.26 -22.22
C ALA A 212 24.84 -13.93 -23.60
N ILE A 213 24.39 -12.84 -24.24
CA ILE A 213 24.98 -12.33 -25.48
C ILE A 213 26.41 -11.85 -25.23
N LYS A 214 26.65 -11.10 -24.15
CA LYS A 214 27.97 -10.60 -23.80
C LYS A 214 28.99 -11.72 -23.54
N ASP A 215 28.52 -12.82 -22.97
CA ASP A 215 29.33 -14.02 -22.71
C ASP A 215 29.46 -14.93 -23.95
N GLY A 216 28.81 -14.57 -25.06
CA GLY A 216 28.89 -15.26 -26.34
C GLY A 216 28.14 -16.59 -26.39
N VAL A 217 27.20 -16.81 -25.46
CA VAL A 217 26.44 -18.07 -25.35
C VAL A 217 25.28 -18.12 -26.34
N ILE A 218 24.69 -16.98 -26.66
CA ILE A 218 23.55 -16.87 -27.60
C ILE A 218 23.78 -15.73 -28.60
N ALA A 219 23.24 -15.87 -29.81
CA ALA A 219 23.08 -14.75 -30.73
C ALA A 219 21.73 -14.06 -30.51
N GLU A 220 21.62 -12.78 -30.88
CA GLU A 220 20.37 -12.03 -30.73
C GLU A 220 19.21 -12.64 -31.53
N ASP A 221 19.51 -13.19 -32.71
CA ASP A 221 18.55 -13.85 -33.59
C ASP A 221 17.98 -15.16 -33.00
N ASP A 222 18.69 -15.80 -32.06
CA ASP A 222 18.22 -17.01 -31.38
C ASP A 222 17.12 -16.72 -30.35
N PHE A 223 17.03 -15.46 -29.89
CA PHE A 223 16.15 -15.05 -28.79
C PHE A 223 14.80 -14.48 -29.28
N VAL A 224 14.82 -13.65 -30.33
CA VAL A 224 13.63 -12.93 -30.83
C VAL A 224 12.44 -13.84 -31.17
N PRO A 225 12.59 -14.96 -31.91
CA PRO A 225 11.46 -15.75 -32.37
C PRO A 225 10.81 -16.61 -31.27
N LYS A 226 11.50 -16.80 -30.14
CA LYS A 226 11.06 -17.72 -29.07
C LYS A 226 9.91 -17.14 -28.24
N LYS A 227 9.02 -18.00 -27.77
CA LYS A 227 8.00 -17.65 -26.77
C LYS A 227 8.64 -17.43 -25.39
N MET A 228 7.93 -16.79 -24.47
CA MET A 228 8.51 -16.45 -23.16
C MET A 228 9.03 -17.68 -22.40
N ASP A 229 8.29 -18.78 -22.37
CA ASP A 229 8.73 -20.03 -21.71
C ASP A 229 10.02 -20.58 -22.32
N GLU A 230 10.14 -20.50 -23.65
CA GLU A 230 11.33 -20.95 -24.39
C GLU A 230 12.52 -20.02 -24.15
N ARG A 231 12.28 -18.71 -23.97
CA ARG A 231 13.29 -17.72 -23.61
C ARG A 231 13.83 -17.96 -22.20
N ILE A 232 12.94 -18.28 -21.25
CA ILE A 232 13.33 -18.62 -19.87
C ILE A 232 14.22 -19.86 -19.86
N GLU A 233 13.85 -20.92 -20.58
CA GLU A 233 14.64 -22.14 -20.63
C GLU A 233 16.01 -21.93 -21.31
N LEU A 234 16.06 -21.11 -22.37
CA LEU A 234 17.30 -20.74 -23.04
C LEU A 234 18.26 -19.98 -22.11
N LEU A 235 17.72 -19.14 -21.22
CA LEU A 235 18.48 -18.29 -20.31
C LEU A 235 18.58 -18.85 -18.89
N ARG A 236 18.29 -20.14 -18.70
CA ARG A 236 18.20 -20.78 -17.38
C ARG A 236 19.43 -20.55 -16.50
N ASP A 237 20.62 -20.59 -17.08
CA ASP A 237 21.88 -20.41 -16.34
C ASP A 237 22.17 -18.95 -15.94
N TYR A 238 21.44 -18.00 -16.54
CA TYR A 238 21.58 -16.55 -16.30
C TYR A 238 20.43 -15.97 -15.47
N LEU A 239 19.41 -16.77 -15.17
CA LEU A 239 18.22 -16.37 -14.45
C LEU A 239 18.23 -16.91 -13.01
N PRO A 240 17.57 -16.23 -12.07
CA PRO A 240 17.28 -16.78 -10.74
C PRO A 240 16.51 -18.10 -10.85
N ILE A 241 16.84 -19.08 -10.00
CA ILE A 241 16.25 -20.42 -10.00
C ILE A 241 14.74 -20.33 -9.83
N ILE A 242 14.28 -19.47 -8.91
CA ILE A 242 12.85 -19.29 -8.63
C ILE A 242 12.06 -18.88 -9.87
N LEU A 243 12.67 -18.09 -10.76
CA LEU A 243 12.03 -17.59 -11.98
C LEU A 243 11.88 -18.72 -13.01
N VAL A 244 12.88 -19.59 -13.10
CA VAL A 244 12.86 -20.76 -13.99
C VAL A 244 11.84 -21.79 -13.49
N GLU A 245 11.77 -22.01 -12.17
CA GLU A 245 10.82 -22.95 -11.54
C GLU A 245 9.37 -22.48 -11.68
N HIS A 246 9.14 -21.17 -11.64
CA HIS A 246 7.81 -20.56 -11.66
C HIS A 246 7.57 -19.70 -12.90
N LYS A 247 7.85 -20.24 -14.09
CA LYS A 247 7.55 -19.58 -15.38
C LYS A 247 6.06 -19.22 -15.55
N GLU A 248 5.18 -19.89 -14.81
CA GLU A 248 3.75 -19.61 -14.76
C GLU A 248 3.47 -18.17 -14.31
N TYR A 249 4.38 -17.54 -13.56
CA TYR A 249 4.26 -16.14 -13.15
C TYR A 249 3.93 -15.24 -14.35
N TYR A 250 4.66 -15.39 -15.46
CA TYR A 250 4.43 -14.61 -16.68
C TYR A 250 3.03 -14.85 -17.24
N SER A 251 2.59 -16.11 -17.26
CA SER A 251 1.26 -16.48 -17.76
C SER A 251 0.16 -15.85 -16.92
N VAL A 252 0.33 -15.76 -15.59
CA VAL A 252 -0.63 -15.14 -14.67
C VAL A 252 -0.71 -13.63 -14.89
N VAL A 253 0.43 -12.92 -14.91
CA VAL A 253 0.42 -11.46 -15.14
C VAL A 253 -0.07 -11.12 -16.55
N SER A 254 0.23 -11.95 -17.55
CA SER A 254 -0.25 -11.75 -18.91
C SER A 254 -1.77 -11.96 -19.02
N LYS A 255 -2.31 -13.01 -18.40
CA LYS A 255 -3.76 -13.25 -18.36
C LYS A 255 -4.50 -12.16 -17.59
N GLY A 256 -3.94 -11.68 -16.48
CA GLY A 256 -4.59 -10.63 -15.70
C GLY A 256 -4.83 -9.32 -16.47
N ILE A 257 -4.00 -9.03 -17.48
CA ILE A 257 -4.18 -7.84 -18.33
C ILE A 257 -5.31 -8.01 -19.35
N HIS A 258 -5.63 -9.25 -19.74
CA HIS A 258 -6.54 -9.53 -20.86
C HIS A 258 -7.87 -10.15 -20.46
N GLU A 259 -7.90 -10.89 -19.34
CA GLU A 259 -8.99 -11.81 -19.00
C GLU A 259 -9.59 -11.56 -17.61
N LEU A 260 -8.83 -11.03 -16.65
CA LEU A 260 -9.29 -10.81 -15.27
C LEU A 260 -9.91 -9.43 -15.10
N SER A 261 -10.87 -9.33 -14.17
CA SER A 261 -11.42 -8.06 -13.69
C SER A 261 -10.43 -7.30 -12.79
N GLU A 262 -10.70 -6.02 -12.54
CA GLU A 262 -9.90 -5.19 -11.63
C GLU A 262 -9.84 -5.80 -10.22
N ASP A 263 -10.98 -6.26 -9.68
CA ASP A 263 -11.07 -6.83 -8.32
C ASP A 263 -10.32 -8.16 -8.19
N GLU A 264 -10.38 -9.03 -9.20
CA GLU A 264 -9.60 -10.27 -9.25
C GLU A 264 -8.09 -9.96 -9.28
N CYS A 265 -7.67 -8.99 -10.09
CA CYS A 265 -6.27 -8.57 -10.16
C CYS A 265 -5.79 -8.06 -8.79
N LEU A 266 -6.57 -7.22 -8.12
CA LEU A 266 -6.24 -6.68 -6.79
C LEU A 266 -6.17 -7.77 -5.72
N THR A 267 -7.07 -8.76 -5.78
CA THR A 267 -7.09 -9.90 -4.85
C THR A 267 -5.78 -10.69 -4.91
N HIS A 268 -5.24 -10.89 -6.11
CA HIS A 268 -4.00 -11.64 -6.33
C HIS A 268 -2.73 -10.75 -6.41
N PHE A 269 -2.86 -9.43 -6.28
CA PHE A 269 -1.71 -8.53 -6.44
C PHE A 269 -0.59 -8.81 -5.43
N ASN A 270 -0.93 -9.03 -4.15
CA ASN A 270 0.06 -9.22 -3.09
C ASN A 270 0.91 -10.48 -3.29
N ILE A 271 0.35 -11.57 -3.80
CA ILE A 271 1.11 -12.79 -4.07
C ILE A 271 2.06 -12.59 -5.27
N LEU A 272 1.64 -11.84 -6.28
CA LEU A 272 2.50 -11.55 -7.43
C LEU A 272 3.61 -10.55 -7.07
N LYS A 273 3.29 -9.53 -6.27
CA LYS A 273 4.28 -8.62 -5.67
C LYS A 273 5.35 -9.42 -4.92
N MET A 274 4.92 -10.36 -4.05
CA MET A 274 5.83 -11.23 -3.32
C MET A 274 6.71 -12.08 -4.25
N GLY A 275 6.15 -12.58 -5.37
CA GLY A 275 6.94 -13.29 -6.38
C GLY A 275 8.10 -12.46 -6.94
N ILE A 276 7.88 -11.18 -7.24
CA ILE A 276 8.94 -10.24 -7.65
C ILE A 276 9.96 -10.03 -6.53
N GLU A 277 9.50 -9.86 -5.29
CA GLU A 277 10.39 -9.69 -4.12
C GLU A 277 11.32 -10.91 -3.93
N VAL A 278 10.80 -12.14 -4.08
CA VAL A 278 11.60 -13.37 -4.00
C VAL A 278 12.66 -13.44 -5.11
N ILE A 279 12.30 -13.09 -6.35
CA ILE A 279 13.24 -13.02 -7.48
C ILE A 279 14.36 -12.02 -7.18
N LEU A 280 14.00 -10.85 -6.66
CA LEU A 280 14.97 -9.80 -6.32
C LEU A 280 15.89 -10.22 -5.18
N ASP A 281 15.37 -10.89 -4.16
CA ASP A 281 16.17 -11.43 -3.07
C ASP A 281 17.23 -12.42 -3.55
N GLU A 282 16.86 -13.33 -4.45
CA GLU A 282 17.80 -14.28 -5.04
C GLU A 282 18.91 -13.55 -5.83
N LYS A 283 18.57 -12.49 -6.58
CA LYS A 283 19.57 -11.65 -7.28
C LYS A 283 20.52 -10.94 -6.30
N ILE A 284 19.99 -10.35 -5.22
CA ILE A 284 20.79 -9.72 -4.17
C ILE A 284 21.76 -10.73 -3.57
N GLU A 285 21.30 -11.95 -3.29
CA GLU A 285 22.15 -13.00 -2.75
C GLU A 285 23.26 -13.42 -3.72
N ALA A 286 22.92 -13.63 -5.00
CA ALA A 286 23.88 -13.99 -6.04
C ALA A 286 25.01 -12.95 -6.14
N ARG A 287 24.65 -11.66 -6.22
CA ARG A 287 25.63 -10.56 -6.26
C ARG A 287 26.50 -10.53 -4.99
N LYS A 288 25.90 -10.62 -3.80
CA LYS A 288 26.66 -10.64 -2.53
C LYS A 288 27.65 -11.82 -2.47
N ARG A 289 27.27 -12.99 -2.99
CA ARG A 289 28.16 -14.16 -3.07
C ARG A 289 29.32 -13.89 -4.04
N GLU A 290 29.04 -13.28 -5.19
CA GLU A 290 30.07 -12.93 -6.17
C GLU A 290 31.05 -11.87 -5.65
N GLU A 291 30.54 -10.81 -5.02
CA GLU A 291 31.35 -9.77 -4.36
C GLU A 291 32.29 -10.40 -3.33
N LYS A 292 31.78 -11.25 -2.43
CA LYS A 292 32.60 -11.98 -1.45
C LYS A 292 33.69 -12.83 -2.10
N ARG A 293 33.36 -13.55 -3.18
CA ARG A 293 34.34 -14.37 -3.93
C ARG A 293 35.41 -13.50 -4.58
N ASN A 294 35.04 -12.36 -5.15
CA ASN A 294 35.99 -11.44 -5.77
C ASN A 294 36.90 -10.76 -4.73
N THR A 295 36.35 -10.32 -3.59
CA THR A 295 37.15 -9.81 -2.48
C THR A 295 38.14 -10.85 -1.97
N PHE A 296 37.71 -12.11 -1.83
CA PHE A 296 38.60 -13.21 -1.44
C PHE A 296 39.73 -13.45 -2.48
N LYS A 297 39.39 -13.48 -3.78
CA LYS A 297 40.39 -13.63 -4.87
C LYS A 297 41.42 -12.51 -4.86
N ILE A 298 41.00 -11.27 -4.64
CA ILE A 298 41.91 -10.12 -4.55
C ILE A 298 42.78 -10.24 -3.30
N GLY A 299 42.18 -10.50 -2.14
CA GLY A 299 42.89 -10.60 -0.87
C GLY A 299 43.93 -11.74 -0.84
N ILE A 300 43.62 -12.90 -1.43
CA ILE A 300 44.59 -14.01 -1.48
C ILE A 300 45.75 -13.72 -2.44
N ASN A 301 45.49 -13.07 -3.57
CA ASN A 301 46.54 -12.64 -4.50
C ASN A 301 47.48 -11.59 -3.88
N GLU A 302 46.93 -10.64 -3.12
CA GLU A 302 47.72 -9.65 -2.39
C GLU A 302 48.54 -10.28 -1.26
N THR A 303 47.94 -11.22 -0.52
CA THR A 303 48.63 -11.95 0.55
C THR A 303 49.77 -12.80 -0.02
N HIS A 304 49.53 -13.51 -1.13
CA HIS A 304 50.56 -14.30 -1.80
C HIS A 304 51.74 -13.44 -2.31
N LYS A 305 51.49 -12.20 -2.75
CA LYS A 305 52.55 -11.24 -3.13
C LYS A 305 53.38 -10.74 -1.95
N LYS A 306 52.83 -10.72 -0.72
CA LYS A 306 53.53 -10.26 0.49
C LYS A 306 54.26 -11.38 1.26
N VAL A 307 53.90 -12.63 1.00
CA VAL A 307 54.50 -13.82 1.63
C VAL A 307 55.69 -14.38 0.81
N LYS A 308 55.87 -13.90 -0.43
CA LYS A 308 57.11 -14.05 -1.20
C LYS A 308 58.07 -12.91 -0.91
#